data_AF-A0A8T3WYH0-F1
#
_entry.id   AF-A0A8T3WYH0-F1
#
_cell.length_a   1.000
_cell.length_b   1.000
_cell.length_c   1.000
_cell.angle_alpha   90.00
_cell.angle_beta   90.00
_cell.angle_gamma   90.00
#
_symmetry.space_group_name_H-M   'P 1'
#
loop_
_entity.id
_entity.type
_entity.pdbx_description
1 polymer ?
#
loop_
_entity_poly.entity_id
_entity_poly.type
_entity_poly.pdbx_seq_one_letter_code
_entity_poly.pdbx_strand_id
1 'polypeptide(L)'
;MCTFVIIISSMAFAAMDCGSSVSALPQTFFGQATSGGTAQTSAAVVATLGGHTFSATTDSSGNYQVDVARCSNQTATSVTFSVCAQSASQTGTYSPGGEGQRVSLTISSACSTSSSSSSSGGGGGGGGSGGGGGGAGGTGSIQSETIDTGQVDAGGTAVAKVSNAAISVTEVTITVETGVSASSVTVSDRGIDSGVATNAIKAGEDKQVFKYLQITVDKISNANIQKAVVKFKVPKAEGYEPATIELRRFSAVTKTWSSLPTSMTSEDAFHYYFEAETPGFSIFAIVGQKKAAEAAPAEEGPPVPPAVGAEAIPEGVEGGEKKQVSIWIIAAGIAAIFLIGWLIGKKKKDNRPF
;
A
#
# COMPACT_ATOMS: atom_id res chain seq x y z
N MET A 1 -44.39 -27.55 -20.55
CA MET A 1 -43.50 -28.15 -19.53
C MET A 1 -42.07 -27.80 -19.91
N CYS A 2 -41.60 -26.63 -19.49
CA CYS A 2 -40.20 -26.25 -19.66
C CYS A 2 -39.48 -26.55 -18.36
N THR A 3 -38.68 -27.62 -18.38
CA THR A 3 -37.78 -28.00 -17.30
C THR A 3 -36.78 -26.87 -17.09
N PHE A 4 -36.95 -26.12 -16.00
CA PHE A 4 -35.90 -25.25 -15.48
C PHE A 4 -34.77 -26.15 -14.99
N VAL A 5 -33.71 -26.25 -15.78
CA VAL A 5 -32.45 -26.83 -15.33
C VAL A 5 -31.89 -25.85 -14.30
N ILE A 6 -32.12 -26.15 -13.03
CA ILE A 6 -31.41 -25.51 -11.92
C ILE A 6 -29.96 -25.96 -12.08
N ILE A 7 -29.15 -25.13 -12.71
CA ILE A 7 -27.70 -25.26 -12.65
C ILE A 7 -27.35 -24.95 -11.19
N ILE A 8 -27.26 -26.00 -10.38
CA ILE A 8 -26.63 -25.95 -9.06
C ILE A 8 -25.13 -25.74 -9.34
N SER A 9 -24.77 -24.52 -9.70
CA SER A 9 -23.39 -24.07 -9.65
C SER A 9 -22.98 -24.19 -8.20
N SER A 10 -22.05 -25.10 -7.93
CA SER A 10 -21.46 -25.37 -6.61
C SER A 10 -21.20 -24.05 -5.88
N MET A 11 -22.11 -23.68 -4.97
CA MET A 11 -21.92 -22.57 -4.05
C MET A 11 -20.89 -23.03 -3.04
N ALA A 12 -19.63 -22.75 -3.33
CA ALA A 12 -18.65 -22.59 -2.28
C ALA A 12 -19.12 -21.40 -1.43
N PHE A 13 -19.87 -21.68 -0.37
CA PHE A 13 -19.98 -20.74 0.74
C PHE A 13 -18.55 -20.41 1.15
N ALA A 14 -18.10 -19.19 0.89
CA ALA A 14 -16.89 -18.69 1.53
C ALA A 14 -17.13 -18.86 3.04
N ALA A 15 -16.32 -19.71 3.67
CA ALA A 15 -16.45 -20.01 5.10
C ALA A 15 -16.30 -18.69 5.85
N MET A 16 -17.44 -18.18 6.32
CA MET A 16 -17.49 -16.95 7.07
C MET A 16 -17.05 -17.31 8.48
N ASP A 17 -15.78 -17.05 8.81
CA ASP A 17 -15.23 -17.37 10.13
C ASP A 17 -15.80 -16.39 11.15
N CYS A 18 -16.98 -16.74 11.64
CA CYS A 18 -17.66 -16.05 12.69
C CYS A 18 -17.18 -16.68 13.99
N GLY A 19 -16.48 -15.95 14.85
CA GLY A 19 -16.14 -16.41 16.21
C GLY A 19 -17.36 -16.67 17.12
N SER A 20 -18.56 -16.81 16.55
CA SER A 20 -19.88 -17.03 17.15
C SER A 20 -20.81 -17.67 16.11
N SER A 21 -22.02 -18.12 16.50
CA SER A 21 -22.99 -18.69 15.54
C SER A 21 -23.37 -17.70 14.44
N VAL A 22 -23.46 -18.19 13.20
CA VAL A 22 -23.96 -17.45 12.03
C VAL A 22 -25.46 -17.15 12.24
N SER A 23 -25.91 -15.93 11.95
CA SER A 23 -27.33 -15.58 11.95
C SER A 23 -28.02 -16.38 10.84
N ALA A 24 -29.04 -17.15 11.21
CA ALA A 24 -29.42 -18.39 10.53
C ALA A 24 -30.08 -18.27 9.14
N LEU A 25 -30.16 -17.09 8.51
CA LEU A 25 -30.75 -16.94 7.18
C LEU A 25 -29.92 -16.00 6.30
N PRO A 26 -29.11 -16.53 5.35
CA PRO A 26 -28.46 -15.69 4.35
C PRO A 26 -29.51 -14.97 3.49
N GLN A 27 -29.20 -13.75 3.08
CA GLN A 27 -30.02 -12.98 2.15
C GLN A 27 -29.34 -12.95 0.78
N THR A 28 -30.10 -13.26 -0.25
CA THR A 28 -29.65 -13.20 -1.63
C THR A 28 -29.70 -11.77 -2.15
N PHE A 29 -28.62 -11.32 -2.79
CA PHE A 29 -28.57 -10.10 -3.58
C PHE A 29 -28.33 -10.46 -5.04
N PHE A 30 -29.12 -9.90 -5.94
CA PHE A 30 -29.02 -10.20 -7.37
C PHE A 30 -29.29 -8.98 -8.24
N GLY A 31 -28.83 -8.99 -9.48
CA GLY A 31 -29.08 -7.91 -10.42
C GLY A 31 -28.11 -7.92 -11.58
N GLN A 32 -28.01 -6.80 -12.29
CA GLN A 32 -27.05 -6.65 -13.39
C GLN A 32 -25.92 -5.72 -12.99
N ALA A 33 -24.70 -6.08 -13.42
CA ALA A 33 -23.55 -5.20 -13.42
C ALA A 33 -23.34 -4.62 -14.82
N THR A 34 -23.32 -3.29 -14.92
CA THR A 34 -23.16 -2.58 -16.19
C THR A 34 -22.10 -1.47 -16.09
N SER A 35 -21.50 -1.12 -17.22
CA SER A 35 -20.69 0.09 -17.38
C SER A 35 -21.11 0.81 -18.64
N GLY A 36 -21.45 2.10 -18.54
CA GLY A 36 -21.95 2.87 -19.68
C GLY A 36 -23.18 2.24 -20.37
N GLY A 37 -24.00 1.49 -19.62
CA GLY A 37 -25.15 0.74 -20.16
C GLY A 37 -24.81 -0.63 -20.78
N THR A 38 -23.53 -1.03 -20.81
CA THR A 38 -23.08 -2.32 -21.35
C THR A 38 -22.90 -3.33 -20.22
N ALA A 39 -23.50 -4.52 -20.38
CA ALA A 39 -23.36 -5.63 -19.44
C ALA A 39 -21.89 -6.05 -19.26
N GLN A 40 -21.46 -6.17 -18.01
CA GLN A 40 -20.11 -6.64 -17.67
C GLN A 40 -20.11 -8.17 -17.63
N THR A 41 -19.39 -8.82 -18.54
CA THR A 41 -19.35 -10.28 -18.66
C THR A 41 -18.17 -10.86 -17.90
N SER A 42 -18.38 -11.98 -17.20
CA SER A 42 -17.35 -12.66 -16.38
C SER A 42 -16.63 -11.75 -15.38
N ALA A 43 -17.33 -10.72 -14.91
CA ALA A 43 -16.82 -9.75 -13.96
C ALA A 43 -16.97 -10.28 -12.53
N ALA A 44 -15.93 -10.10 -11.71
CA ALA A 44 -16.00 -10.42 -10.28
C ALA A 44 -16.86 -9.38 -9.55
N VAL A 45 -17.92 -9.83 -8.88
CA VAL A 45 -18.78 -9.01 -8.02
C VAL A 45 -18.46 -9.37 -6.57
N VAL A 46 -18.12 -8.38 -5.75
CA VAL A 46 -17.83 -8.56 -4.32
C VAL A 46 -18.82 -7.74 -3.51
N ALA A 47 -19.62 -8.43 -2.69
CA ALA A 47 -20.50 -7.83 -1.68
C ALA A 47 -19.78 -7.82 -0.32
N THR A 48 -19.83 -6.71 0.41
CA THR A 48 -19.17 -6.55 1.71
C THR A 48 -20.18 -6.17 2.78
N LEU A 49 -20.23 -6.92 3.89
CA LEU A 49 -21.06 -6.64 5.06
C LEU A 49 -20.22 -6.75 6.33
N GLY A 50 -20.14 -5.68 7.12
CA GLY A 50 -19.44 -5.70 8.42
C GLY A 50 -17.97 -6.12 8.34
N GLY A 51 -17.30 -5.84 7.20
CA GLY A 51 -15.91 -6.22 6.95
C GLY A 51 -15.71 -7.61 6.34
N HIS A 52 -16.79 -8.38 6.13
CA HIS A 52 -16.72 -9.68 5.47
C HIS A 52 -17.17 -9.59 4.01
N THR A 53 -16.48 -10.32 3.14
CA THR A 53 -16.70 -10.27 1.69
C THR A 53 -17.32 -11.57 1.17
N PHE A 54 -18.25 -11.43 0.24
CA PHE A 54 -18.88 -12.50 -0.53
C PHE A 54 -18.67 -12.23 -2.00
N SER A 55 -18.29 -13.24 -2.75
CA SER A 55 -17.97 -13.09 -4.17
C SER A 55 -18.95 -13.85 -5.05
N ALA A 56 -19.30 -13.25 -6.18
CA ALA A 56 -19.98 -13.87 -7.30
C ALA A 56 -19.31 -13.45 -8.61
N THR A 57 -19.72 -14.06 -9.71
CA THR A 57 -19.31 -13.65 -11.05
C THR A 57 -20.54 -13.36 -11.89
N THR A 58 -20.40 -12.46 -12.87
CA THR A 58 -21.48 -12.16 -13.80
C THR A 58 -21.53 -13.15 -14.97
N ASP A 59 -22.74 -13.44 -15.45
CA ASP A 59 -22.97 -14.23 -16.67
C ASP A 59 -22.72 -13.41 -17.95
N SER A 60 -22.97 -14.02 -19.11
CA SER A 60 -22.85 -13.37 -20.43
C SER A 60 -23.80 -12.19 -20.65
N SER A 61 -24.81 -12.04 -19.80
CA SER A 61 -25.78 -10.94 -19.80
C SER A 61 -25.53 -9.96 -18.64
N GLY A 62 -24.42 -10.10 -17.91
CA GLY A 62 -24.06 -9.23 -16.79
C GLY A 62 -24.83 -9.50 -15.50
N ASN A 63 -25.63 -10.57 -15.43
CA ASN A 63 -26.40 -10.89 -14.22
C ASN A 63 -25.50 -11.56 -13.19
N TYR A 64 -25.67 -11.18 -11.93
CA TYR A 64 -25.01 -11.82 -10.78
C TYR A 64 -26.03 -12.19 -9.71
N GLN A 65 -25.67 -13.17 -8.89
CA GLN A 65 -26.36 -13.53 -7.66
C GLN A 65 -25.32 -13.85 -6.59
N VAL A 66 -25.45 -13.25 -5.42
CA VAL A 66 -24.56 -13.46 -4.27
C VAL A 66 -25.38 -13.61 -2.99
N ASP A 67 -25.11 -14.67 -2.25
CA ASP A 67 -25.71 -14.87 -0.94
C ASP A 67 -24.80 -14.27 0.13
N VAL A 68 -25.35 -13.32 0.87
CA VAL A 68 -24.68 -12.63 1.96
C VAL A 68 -25.24 -13.19 3.25
N ALA A 69 -24.38 -13.70 4.11
CA ALA A 69 -24.73 -14.08 5.48
C ALA A 69 -24.28 -12.99 6.46
N ARG A 70 -24.78 -13.04 7.71
CA ARG A 70 -24.31 -12.15 8.76
C ARG A 70 -24.01 -12.92 10.03
N CYS A 71 -22.94 -12.55 10.73
CA CYS A 71 -22.66 -12.99 12.08
C CYS A 71 -23.70 -12.48 13.09
N SER A 72 -23.98 -13.27 14.13
CA SER A 72 -24.94 -12.88 15.18
C SER A 72 -24.51 -11.65 16.01
N ASN A 73 -23.19 -11.38 16.08
CA ASN A 73 -22.62 -10.25 16.81
C ASN A 73 -22.45 -8.96 15.97
N GLN A 74 -22.81 -8.99 14.67
CA GLN A 74 -22.65 -7.85 13.77
C GLN A 74 -23.89 -6.95 13.82
N THR A 75 -23.68 -5.64 13.92
CA THR A 75 -24.76 -4.63 13.82
C THR A 75 -24.84 -3.99 12.44
N ALA A 76 -23.86 -4.24 11.57
CA ALA A 76 -23.87 -3.74 10.20
C ALA A 76 -25.10 -4.26 9.43
N THR A 77 -25.75 -3.34 8.73
CA THR A 77 -26.90 -3.61 7.83
C THR A 77 -26.63 -3.15 6.41
N SER A 78 -25.65 -2.26 6.20
CA SER A 78 -25.30 -1.79 4.85
C SER A 78 -24.37 -2.77 4.16
N VAL A 79 -24.78 -3.26 2.99
CA VAL A 79 -23.99 -4.11 2.10
C VAL A 79 -23.43 -3.25 0.97
N THR A 80 -22.12 -3.15 0.87
CA THR A 80 -21.47 -2.43 -0.24
C THR A 80 -21.07 -3.41 -1.34
N PHE A 81 -21.12 -2.96 -2.59
CA PHE A 81 -20.77 -3.80 -3.74
C PHE A 81 -19.59 -3.21 -4.49
N SER A 82 -18.77 -4.08 -5.06
CA SER A 82 -17.77 -3.71 -6.06
C SER A 82 -17.82 -4.69 -7.23
N VAL A 83 -17.56 -4.19 -8.43
CA VAL A 83 -17.44 -4.99 -9.66
C VAL A 83 -16.06 -4.72 -10.26
N CYS A 84 -15.27 -5.76 -10.50
CA CYS A 84 -13.89 -5.63 -11.00
C CYS A 84 -13.01 -4.71 -10.13
N ALA A 85 -13.16 -4.83 -8.80
CA ALA A 85 -12.50 -3.99 -7.79
C ALA A 85 -12.86 -2.50 -7.85
N GLN A 86 -13.92 -2.13 -8.57
CA GLN A 86 -14.47 -0.78 -8.61
C GLN A 86 -15.72 -0.70 -7.73
N SER A 87 -15.82 0.34 -6.91
CA SER A 87 -17.03 0.59 -6.12
C SER A 87 -18.24 0.73 -7.04
N ALA A 88 -19.27 -0.05 -6.77
CA ALA A 88 -20.51 0.03 -7.52
C ALA A 88 -21.38 1.19 -7.03
N SER A 89 -22.24 1.69 -7.91
CA SER A 89 -23.12 2.85 -7.66
C SER A 89 -24.17 2.66 -6.56
N GLN A 90 -24.48 1.43 -6.16
CA GLN A 90 -25.54 1.12 -5.21
C GLN A 90 -25.07 0.21 -4.08
N THR A 91 -25.71 0.39 -2.92
CA THR A 91 -25.58 -0.47 -1.75
C THR A 91 -26.88 -1.23 -1.52
N GLY A 92 -26.79 -2.39 -0.87
CA GLY A 92 -27.92 -3.18 -0.41
C GLY A 92 -28.13 -3.02 1.08
N THR A 93 -29.29 -3.47 1.58
CA THR A 93 -29.57 -3.48 3.01
C THR A 93 -29.85 -4.92 3.46
N TYR A 94 -28.99 -5.42 4.34
CA TYR A 94 -29.15 -6.73 4.93
C TYR A 94 -30.28 -6.73 5.97
N SER A 95 -31.28 -7.57 5.73
CA SER A 95 -32.41 -7.88 6.59
C SER A 95 -32.41 -9.40 6.82
N PRO A 96 -32.20 -9.88 8.06
CA PRO A 96 -32.17 -11.31 8.35
C PRO A 96 -33.45 -12.02 7.89
N GLY A 97 -33.32 -13.02 7.00
CA GLY A 97 -34.47 -13.74 6.43
C GLY A 97 -35.35 -12.92 5.47
N GLY A 98 -34.86 -11.78 4.99
CA GLY A 98 -35.54 -10.99 3.96
C GLY A 98 -35.60 -11.72 2.61
N GLU A 99 -36.58 -11.36 1.79
CA GLU A 99 -36.64 -11.82 0.40
C GLU A 99 -35.40 -11.34 -0.39
N GLY A 100 -35.09 -12.03 -1.49
CA GLY A 100 -33.96 -11.65 -2.34
C GLY A 100 -34.06 -10.19 -2.79
N GLN A 101 -33.00 -9.42 -2.57
CA GLN A 101 -32.98 -8.00 -2.92
C GLN A 101 -32.33 -7.78 -4.29
N ARG A 102 -33.05 -7.13 -5.19
CA ARG A 102 -32.50 -6.71 -6.48
C ARG A 102 -31.64 -5.46 -6.31
N VAL A 103 -30.37 -5.51 -6.68
CA VAL A 103 -29.42 -4.38 -6.66
C VAL A 103 -28.77 -4.28 -8.04
N SER A 104 -28.94 -3.14 -8.72
CA SER A 104 -28.33 -2.93 -10.05
C SER A 104 -27.04 -2.15 -9.89
N LEU A 105 -25.94 -2.76 -10.31
CA LEU A 105 -24.60 -2.21 -10.12
C LEU A 105 -24.17 -1.50 -11.39
N THR A 106 -23.82 -0.23 -11.28
CA THR A 106 -23.15 0.51 -12.35
C THR A 106 -21.74 0.86 -11.90
N ILE A 107 -20.77 0.64 -12.77
CA ILE A 107 -19.37 1.05 -12.57
C ILE A 107 -18.96 2.09 -13.61
N SER A 108 -18.05 2.98 -13.22
CA SER A 108 -17.62 4.14 -14.00
C SER A 108 -16.80 3.78 -15.25
N SER A 109 -16.22 2.57 -15.30
CA SER A 109 -15.47 2.08 -16.46
C SER A 109 -15.69 0.60 -16.66
N ALA A 110 -15.69 0.14 -17.91
CA ALA A 110 -15.85 -1.28 -18.20
C ALA A 110 -14.67 -2.05 -17.62
N CYS A 111 -14.95 -3.25 -17.11
CA CYS A 111 -13.93 -4.20 -16.74
C CYS A 111 -13.04 -4.44 -17.97
N SER A 112 -11.76 -4.11 -17.84
CA SER A 112 -10.78 -4.43 -18.87
C SER A 112 -10.53 -5.93 -18.81
N THR A 113 -11.36 -6.70 -19.50
CA THR A 113 -11.05 -8.08 -19.82
C THR A 113 -9.99 -8.02 -20.92
N SER A 114 -8.74 -8.23 -20.53
CA SER A 114 -7.67 -8.54 -21.49
C SER A 114 -7.98 -9.91 -22.10
N SER A 115 -8.92 -9.95 -23.04
CA SER A 115 -9.10 -11.07 -23.95
C SER A 115 -7.99 -10.99 -24.99
N SER A 116 -6.82 -11.54 -24.67
CA SER A 116 -5.79 -11.83 -25.67
C SER A 116 -6.26 -12.99 -26.56
N SER A 117 -7.07 -12.64 -27.56
CA SER A 117 -7.18 -13.45 -28.77
C SER A 117 -5.94 -13.18 -29.61
N SER A 118 -5.12 -14.21 -29.78
CA SER A 118 -3.94 -14.20 -30.62
C SER A 118 -4.33 -14.15 -32.09
N SER A 119 -3.92 -13.11 -32.80
CA SER A 119 -3.70 -13.19 -34.25
C SER A 119 -2.50 -12.33 -34.64
N SER A 120 -1.62 -12.97 -35.41
CA SER A 120 -0.36 -12.48 -35.93
C SER A 120 -0.57 -11.52 -37.12
N GLY A 121 0.29 -10.53 -37.25
CA GLY A 121 0.35 -9.67 -38.43
C GLY A 121 1.28 -8.49 -38.20
N GLY A 122 2.28 -8.31 -39.07
CA GLY A 122 3.43 -7.43 -38.82
C GLY A 122 3.27 -5.97 -39.24
N GLY A 123 4.26 -5.17 -38.85
CA GLY A 123 4.88 -4.14 -39.71
C GLY A 123 4.37 -2.71 -39.59
N GLY A 124 5.27 -1.81 -39.14
CA GLY A 124 5.49 -0.52 -39.80
C GLY A 124 4.87 0.75 -39.18
N GLY A 125 5.73 1.61 -38.63
CA GLY A 125 5.83 3.04 -38.99
C GLY A 125 4.85 4.08 -38.39
N GLY A 126 5.41 5.01 -37.60
CA GLY A 126 5.28 6.47 -37.83
C GLY A 126 4.16 7.28 -37.14
N GLY A 127 4.57 8.42 -36.55
CA GLY A 127 3.74 9.59 -36.18
C GLY A 127 3.04 9.48 -34.81
N GLY A 128 2.96 10.48 -33.93
CA GLY A 128 3.10 11.94 -34.02
C GLY A 128 1.89 12.60 -33.33
N SER A 129 2.14 13.62 -32.48
CA SER A 129 1.18 14.49 -31.73
C SER A 129 0.43 13.83 -30.55
N GLY A 130 0.08 14.48 -29.45
CA GLY A 130 0.07 15.90 -29.04
C GLY A 130 -1.13 16.15 -28.12
N GLY A 131 -0.95 16.96 -27.06
CA GLY A 131 -2.01 17.45 -26.15
C GLY A 131 -2.15 16.63 -24.85
N GLY A 132 -2.27 17.19 -23.65
CA GLY A 132 -2.51 18.56 -23.22
C GLY A 132 -3.46 18.55 -22.03
N GLY A 133 -2.96 18.92 -20.84
CA GLY A 133 -3.68 19.58 -19.74
C GLY A 133 -4.90 18.92 -19.07
N GLY A 134 -4.84 18.79 -17.74
CA GLY A 134 -6.04 18.65 -16.90
C GLY A 134 -5.76 18.06 -15.53
N GLY A 135 -5.34 18.88 -14.56
CA GLY A 135 -5.26 18.48 -13.15
C GLY A 135 -6.60 18.62 -12.44
N ALA A 136 -6.91 17.67 -11.54
CA ALA A 136 -7.48 17.87 -10.19
C ALA A 136 -7.94 16.53 -9.57
N GLY A 137 -7.56 16.28 -8.31
CA GLY A 137 -8.31 15.42 -7.37
C GLY A 137 -7.92 13.94 -7.32
N GLY A 138 -6.82 13.63 -6.61
CA GLY A 138 -6.31 12.28 -6.45
C GLY A 138 -7.22 11.33 -5.68
N THR A 139 -7.72 10.31 -6.38
CA THR A 139 -7.78 8.94 -5.84
C THR A 139 -6.75 8.17 -6.67
N GLY A 140 -5.63 7.78 -6.06
CA GLY A 140 -4.48 7.24 -6.80
C GLY A 140 -4.92 6.07 -7.69
N SER A 141 -4.83 6.25 -9.00
CA SER A 141 -4.98 5.16 -9.94
C SER A 141 -3.86 4.16 -9.69
N ILE A 142 -4.20 2.89 -9.51
CA ILE A 142 -3.22 1.82 -9.35
C ILE A 142 -2.40 1.77 -10.65
N GLN A 143 -1.10 2.00 -10.54
CA GLN A 143 -0.17 1.91 -11.68
C GLN A 143 0.44 0.52 -11.66
N SER A 144 0.52 -0.16 -12.80
CA SER A 144 1.18 -1.47 -12.86
C SER A 144 1.99 -1.65 -14.13
N GLU A 145 3.03 -2.46 -14.03
CA GLU A 145 3.85 -2.88 -15.16
C GLU A 145 4.14 -4.38 -15.04
N THR A 146 3.95 -5.11 -16.14
CA THR A 146 4.28 -6.54 -16.23
C THR A 146 5.47 -6.70 -17.16
N ILE A 147 6.50 -7.37 -16.67
CA ILE A 147 7.76 -7.60 -17.37
C ILE A 147 7.93 -9.11 -17.55
N ASP A 148 8.10 -9.54 -18.80
CA ASP A 148 8.50 -10.91 -19.12
C ASP A 148 9.99 -11.09 -18.81
N THR A 149 10.32 -12.05 -17.96
CA THR A 149 11.70 -12.39 -17.59
C THR A 149 12.21 -13.63 -18.33
N GLY A 150 11.38 -14.25 -19.16
CA GLY A 150 11.73 -15.39 -20.00
C GLY A 150 12.05 -16.67 -19.22
N GLN A 151 12.84 -17.53 -19.87
CA GLN A 151 13.38 -18.74 -19.26
C GLN A 151 14.53 -18.38 -18.31
N VAL A 152 14.56 -19.04 -17.16
CA VAL A 152 15.65 -18.93 -16.18
C VAL A 152 16.10 -20.34 -15.84
N ASP A 153 17.37 -20.65 -16.03
CA ASP A 153 17.92 -21.95 -15.65
C ASP A 153 18.07 -22.07 -14.12
N ALA A 154 18.27 -23.29 -13.61
CA ALA A 154 18.49 -23.51 -12.18
C ALA A 154 19.73 -22.74 -11.68
N GLY A 155 19.59 -22.02 -10.56
CA GLY A 155 20.62 -21.09 -10.07
C GLY A 155 20.75 -19.79 -10.87
N GLY A 156 20.00 -19.64 -11.96
CA GLY A 156 19.95 -18.44 -12.77
C GLY A 156 19.15 -17.31 -12.13
N THR A 157 19.31 -16.11 -12.70
CA THR A 157 18.68 -14.88 -12.18
C THR A 157 17.76 -14.24 -13.21
N ALA A 158 16.47 -14.14 -12.90
CA ALA A 158 15.52 -13.28 -13.60
C ALA A 158 15.70 -11.82 -13.15
N VAL A 159 15.64 -10.89 -14.12
CA VAL A 159 15.74 -9.45 -13.85
C VAL A 159 14.57 -8.73 -14.54
N ALA A 160 13.71 -8.11 -13.74
CA ALA A 160 12.61 -7.29 -14.19
C ALA A 160 12.92 -5.81 -13.92
N LYS A 161 13.21 -5.04 -14.97
CA LYS A 161 13.44 -3.58 -14.87
C LYS A 161 12.13 -2.86 -15.13
N VAL A 162 11.70 -2.06 -14.17
CA VAL A 162 10.45 -1.29 -14.22
C VAL A 162 10.76 0.04 -14.90
N SER A 163 10.06 0.33 -16.00
CA SER A 163 10.26 1.54 -16.80
C SER A 163 9.22 2.62 -16.52
N ASN A 164 8.08 2.26 -15.92
CA ASN A 164 7.03 3.19 -15.55
C ASN A 164 7.49 4.09 -14.39
N ALA A 165 7.73 5.36 -14.70
CA ALA A 165 8.22 6.35 -13.75
C ALA A 165 7.27 6.61 -12.57
N ALA A 166 5.98 6.28 -12.70
CA ALA A 166 4.99 6.43 -11.64
C ALA A 166 5.09 5.33 -10.57
N ILE A 167 5.80 4.23 -10.84
CA ILE A 167 6.06 3.14 -9.90
C ILE A 167 7.38 3.41 -9.16
N SER A 168 7.35 3.30 -7.83
CA SER A 168 8.54 3.52 -7.00
C SER A 168 9.58 2.39 -7.10
N VAL A 169 9.18 1.19 -7.50
CA VAL A 169 10.11 0.08 -7.77
C VAL A 169 10.82 0.32 -9.10
N THR A 170 12.13 0.12 -9.13
CA THR A 170 12.95 0.30 -10.33
C THR A 170 13.43 -1.03 -10.92
N GLU A 171 13.67 -2.03 -10.06
CA GLU A 171 14.16 -3.34 -10.49
C GLU A 171 13.75 -4.42 -9.47
N VAL A 172 13.38 -5.60 -9.97
CA VAL A 172 13.17 -6.81 -9.19
C VAL A 172 14.07 -7.90 -9.73
N THR A 173 14.85 -8.52 -8.86
CA THR A 173 15.80 -9.57 -9.22
C THR A 173 15.47 -10.85 -8.45
N ILE A 174 15.42 -11.98 -9.14
CA ILE A 174 14.99 -13.28 -8.59
C ILE A 174 15.99 -14.34 -9.01
N THR A 175 16.69 -14.93 -8.06
CA THR A 175 17.51 -16.13 -8.27
C THR A 175 16.71 -17.35 -7.85
N VAL A 176 16.57 -18.31 -8.77
CA VAL A 176 15.74 -19.51 -8.58
C VAL A 176 16.57 -20.73 -8.23
N GLU A 177 16.07 -21.58 -7.35
CA GLU A 177 16.73 -22.85 -7.03
C GLU A 177 16.59 -23.86 -8.18
N THR A 178 15.39 -23.94 -8.75
CA THR A 178 15.06 -24.79 -9.91
C THR A 178 14.67 -23.92 -11.10
N GLY A 179 15.07 -24.35 -12.31
CA GLY A 179 14.82 -23.61 -13.54
C GLY A 179 13.33 -23.51 -13.89
N VAL A 180 12.95 -22.41 -14.54
CA VAL A 180 11.60 -22.11 -15.01
C VAL A 180 11.62 -21.79 -16.50
N SER A 181 10.70 -22.37 -17.27
CA SER A 181 10.68 -22.25 -18.73
C SER A 181 10.17 -20.90 -19.25
N ALA A 182 9.35 -20.22 -18.48
CA ALA A 182 8.88 -18.86 -18.73
C ALA A 182 8.45 -18.26 -17.39
N SER A 183 8.71 -16.98 -17.19
CA SER A 183 8.35 -16.27 -15.96
C SER A 183 8.07 -14.80 -16.26
N SER A 184 7.18 -14.19 -15.49
CA SER A 184 6.91 -12.76 -15.59
C SER A 184 6.74 -12.15 -14.21
N VAL A 185 7.18 -10.90 -14.06
CA VAL A 185 7.04 -10.12 -12.82
C VAL A 185 6.08 -8.98 -13.08
N THR A 186 5.01 -8.91 -12.29
CA THR A 186 4.07 -7.79 -12.28
C THR A 186 4.32 -6.96 -11.03
N VAL A 187 4.58 -5.68 -11.20
CA VAL A 187 4.75 -4.71 -10.12
C VAL A 187 3.62 -3.70 -10.19
N SER A 188 2.90 -3.53 -9.07
CA SER A 188 1.80 -2.58 -8.94
C SER A 188 2.06 -1.59 -7.80
N ASP A 189 1.95 -0.30 -8.09
CA ASP A 189 1.85 0.77 -7.11
C ASP A 189 0.39 0.92 -6.67
N ARG A 190 0.13 0.62 -5.39
CA ARG A 190 -1.21 0.67 -4.80
C ARG A 190 -1.48 1.99 -4.07
N GLY A 191 -0.57 2.95 -4.17
CA GLY A 191 -0.67 4.24 -3.49
C GLY A 191 -0.64 4.07 -1.97
N ILE A 192 -1.55 4.75 -1.28
CA ILE A 192 -1.65 4.73 0.19
C ILE A 192 -2.57 3.64 0.73
N ASP A 193 -3.22 2.86 -0.14
CA ASP A 193 -4.07 1.74 0.25
C ASP A 193 -3.37 0.41 -0.03
N SER A 194 -3.23 -0.39 1.03
CA SER A 194 -2.66 -1.74 0.93
C SER A 194 -3.61 -2.74 0.30
N GLY A 195 -4.93 -2.48 0.32
CA GLY A 195 -5.97 -3.45 0.02
C GLY A 195 -6.14 -4.54 1.08
N VAL A 196 -5.48 -4.43 2.23
CA VAL A 196 -5.61 -5.35 3.37
C VAL A 196 -6.04 -4.61 4.64
N ALA A 197 -6.75 -5.29 5.55
CA ALA A 197 -7.27 -4.69 6.78
C ALA A 197 -6.19 -4.31 7.82
N THR A 198 -4.94 -4.75 7.63
CA THR A 198 -3.83 -4.58 8.60
C THR A 198 -2.87 -3.47 8.19
N ASN A 199 -2.62 -2.51 9.09
CA ASN A 199 -1.68 -1.41 8.85
C ASN A 199 -0.22 -1.87 8.89
N ALA A 200 0.62 -1.39 7.95
CA ALA A 200 2.05 -1.70 7.91
C ALA A 200 2.85 -1.05 9.05
N ILE A 201 2.31 -0.02 9.69
CA ILE A 201 2.90 0.64 10.86
C ILE A 201 2.29 0.08 12.12
N LYS A 202 3.12 -0.37 13.07
CA LYS A 202 2.64 -0.83 14.37
C LYS A 202 2.33 0.36 15.26
N ALA A 203 1.37 0.20 16.17
CA ALA A 203 1.05 1.24 17.15
C ALA A 203 2.30 1.60 17.97
N GLY A 204 2.57 2.91 18.10
CA GLY A 204 3.73 3.44 18.81
C GLY A 204 5.02 3.53 17.98
N GLU A 205 5.02 3.08 16.72
CA GLU A 205 6.12 3.37 15.80
C GLU A 205 5.97 4.79 15.25
N ASP A 206 7.04 5.58 15.35
CA ASP A 206 7.12 6.91 14.75
C ASP A 206 7.48 6.80 13.26
N LYS A 207 6.66 6.08 12.48
CA LYS A 207 6.84 5.88 11.03
C LYS A 207 5.53 6.12 10.29
N GLN A 208 5.63 6.47 9.01
CA GLN A 208 4.50 6.61 8.12
C GLN A 208 4.72 5.79 6.85
N VAL A 209 3.62 5.31 6.27
CA VAL A 209 3.66 4.64 4.97
C VAL A 209 3.85 5.71 3.89
N PHE A 210 4.85 5.52 3.04
CA PHE A 210 4.97 6.26 1.79
C PHE A 210 4.02 5.68 0.75
N LYS A 211 4.22 4.39 0.41
CA LYS A 211 3.43 3.68 -0.59
C LYS A 211 3.32 2.20 -0.28
N TYR A 212 2.17 1.62 -0.62
CA TYR A 212 1.98 0.19 -0.75
C TYR A 212 2.23 -0.26 -2.18
N LEU A 213 2.83 -1.43 -2.30
CA LEU A 213 3.20 -2.05 -3.57
C LEU A 213 2.69 -3.49 -3.56
N GLN A 214 2.44 -4.05 -4.73
CA GLN A 214 2.22 -5.49 -4.87
C GLN A 214 3.13 -6.00 -5.97
N ILE A 215 3.93 -7.02 -5.64
CA ILE A 215 4.77 -7.71 -6.63
C ILE A 215 4.23 -9.13 -6.72
N THR A 216 3.89 -9.54 -7.94
CA THR A 216 3.40 -10.88 -8.24
C THR A 216 4.30 -11.49 -9.30
N VAL A 217 4.66 -12.76 -9.13
CA VAL A 217 5.51 -13.48 -10.09
C VAL A 217 4.76 -14.68 -10.60
N ASP A 218 4.67 -14.81 -11.92
CA ASP A 218 4.09 -16.00 -12.55
C ASP A 218 5.16 -17.09 -12.72
N LYS A 219 4.74 -18.35 -12.54
CA LYS A 219 5.56 -19.58 -12.63
C LYS A 219 6.73 -19.73 -11.64
N ILE A 220 7.12 -18.70 -10.90
CA ILE A 220 8.09 -18.81 -9.81
C ILE A 220 7.33 -18.74 -8.48
N SER A 221 7.25 -19.86 -7.76
CA SER A 221 6.70 -19.87 -6.41
C SER A 221 7.70 -19.32 -5.40
N ASN A 222 7.21 -18.78 -4.28
CA ASN A 222 8.10 -18.30 -3.21
C ASN A 222 9.02 -19.39 -2.64
N ALA A 223 8.62 -20.66 -2.73
CA ALA A 223 9.45 -21.78 -2.28
C ALA A 223 10.63 -22.07 -3.22
N ASN A 224 10.58 -21.61 -4.48
CA ASN A 224 11.65 -21.76 -5.47
C ASN A 224 12.64 -20.57 -5.47
N ILE A 225 12.43 -19.57 -4.60
CA ILE A 225 13.27 -18.38 -4.55
C ILE A 225 14.46 -18.67 -3.65
N GLN A 226 15.65 -18.73 -4.24
CA GLN A 226 16.91 -18.81 -3.48
C GLN A 226 17.30 -17.43 -2.94
N LYS A 227 17.19 -16.39 -3.77
CA LYS A 227 17.46 -14.99 -3.40
C LYS A 227 16.56 -14.07 -4.20
N ALA A 228 15.92 -13.10 -3.55
CA ALA A 228 15.20 -12.04 -4.24
C ALA A 228 15.55 -10.66 -3.68
N VAL A 229 15.67 -9.69 -4.59
CA VAL A 229 16.00 -8.30 -4.26
C VAL A 229 15.02 -7.38 -4.96
N VAL A 230 14.52 -6.39 -4.22
CA VAL A 230 13.67 -5.31 -4.74
C VAL A 230 14.44 -4.00 -4.62
N LYS A 231 14.69 -3.34 -5.75
CA LYS A 231 15.23 -1.98 -5.78
C LYS A 231 14.10 -0.98 -5.98
N PHE A 232 14.12 0.09 -5.19
CA PHE A 232 13.09 1.11 -5.22
C PHE A 232 13.67 2.48 -4.92
N LYS A 233 12.90 3.52 -5.26
CA LYS A 233 13.26 4.92 -5.04
C LYS A 233 12.19 5.63 -4.22
N VAL A 234 12.62 6.62 -3.44
CA VAL A 234 11.75 7.52 -2.67
C VAL A 234 12.08 8.96 -3.03
N PRO A 235 11.12 9.78 -3.48
CA PRO A 235 11.38 11.19 -3.78
C PRO A 235 11.78 11.97 -2.53
N LYS A 236 12.81 12.82 -2.64
CA LYS A 236 13.29 13.68 -1.53
C LYS A 236 12.21 14.66 -1.07
N ALA A 237 11.36 15.10 -1.99
CA ALA A 237 10.25 16.03 -1.72
C ALA A 237 9.21 15.47 -0.75
N GLU A 238 9.15 14.15 -0.56
CA GLU A 238 8.22 13.51 0.38
C GLU A 238 8.67 13.65 1.85
N GLY A 239 9.88 14.15 2.11
CA GLY A 239 10.33 14.52 3.45
C GLY A 239 10.61 13.35 4.39
N TYR A 240 10.82 12.14 3.87
CA TYR A 240 11.24 10.98 4.65
C TYR A 240 12.72 11.06 5.01
N GLU A 241 13.06 10.72 6.25
CA GLU A 241 14.44 10.62 6.71
C GLU A 241 15.07 9.33 6.12
N PRO A 242 16.09 9.43 5.24
CA PRO A 242 16.58 8.31 4.43
C PRO A 242 17.09 7.14 5.27
N ALA A 243 17.74 7.41 6.41
CA ALA A 243 18.27 6.38 7.31
C ALA A 243 17.18 5.50 7.95
N THR A 244 15.92 5.91 7.88
CA THR A 244 14.78 5.24 8.53
C THR A 244 13.89 4.48 7.57
N ILE A 245 14.13 4.66 6.26
CA ILE A 245 13.37 4.06 5.18
C ILE A 245 13.65 2.56 5.14
N GLU A 246 12.59 1.78 5.14
CA GLU A 246 12.66 0.32 5.01
C GLU A 246 11.49 -0.21 4.17
N LEU A 247 11.71 -1.35 3.53
CA LEU A 247 10.65 -2.11 2.88
C LEU A 247 10.07 -3.13 3.86
N ARG A 248 8.75 -3.16 4.01
CA ARG A 248 8.03 -4.20 4.77
C ARG A 248 7.29 -5.12 3.83
N ARG A 249 7.22 -6.41 4.19
CA ARG A 249 6.46 -7.43 3.46
C ARG A 249 5.30 -7.91 4.30
N PHE A 250 4.11 -7.99 3.71
CA PHE A 250 2.96 -8.62 4.31
C PHE A 250 3.02 -10.14 4.12
N SER A 251 2.69 -10.89 5.16
CA SER A 251 2.51 -12.34 5.10
C SER A 251 1.02 -12.67 5.15
N ALA A 252 0.48 -13.19 4.05
CA ALA A 252 -0.91 -13.60 4.01
C ALA A 252 -1.24 -14.79 4.92
N VAL A 253 -0.22 -15.57 5.34
CA VAL A 253 -0.36 -16.73 6.23
C VAL A 253 -0.48 -16.26 7.69
N THR A 254 0.47 -15.44 8.14
CA THR A 254 0.51 -14.97 9.54
C THR A 254 -0.29 -13.69 9.76
N LYS A 255 -0.77 -13.05 8.68
CA LYS A 255 -1.46 -11.75 8.69
C LYS A 255 -0.65 -10.63 9.36
N THR A 256 0.67 -10.67 9.20
CA THR A 256 1.60 -9.72 9.81
C THR A 256 2.52 -9.07 8.80
N TRP A 257 2.97 -7.86 9.12
CA TRP A 257 4.02 -7.15 8.40
C TRP A 257 5.38 -7.41 9.04
N SER A 258 6.37 -7.71 8.21
CA SER A 258 7.77 -7.92 8.63
C SER A 258 8.67 -6.94 7.91
N SER A 259 9.59 -6.30 8.64
CA SER A 259 10.64 -5.48 8.03
C SER A 259 11.64 -6.36 7.29
N LEU A 260 12.11 -5.87 6.15
CA LEU A 260 13.12 -6.50 5.31
C LEU A 260 14.47 -5.79 5.48
N PRO A 261 15.60 -6.53 5.41
CA PRO A 261 16.92 -5.90 5.33
C PRO A 261 16.95 -4.93 4.16
N THR A 262 17.05 -3.63 4.45
CA THR A 262 17.00 -2.55 3.48
C THR A 262 18.25 -1.68 3.61
N SER A 263 18.92 -1.39 2.51
CA SER A 263 20.10 -0.53 2.43
C SER A 263 19.88 0.56 1.39
N MET A 264 20.32 1.78 1.70
CA MET A 264 20.42 2.85 0.72
C MET A 264 21.63 2.58 -0.18
N THR A 265 21.43 2.61 -1.50
CA THR A 265 22.47 2.30 -2.49
C THR A 265 23.06 3.55 -3.12
N SER A 266 22.24 4.57 -3.35
CA SER A 266 22.66 5.85 -3.93
C SER A 266 21.62 6.95 -3.73
N GLU A 267 21.97 8.17 -4.09
CA GLU A 267 21.04 9.29 -4.22
C GLU A 267 21.35 10.14 -5.44
N ASP A 268 20.33 10.83 -5.94
CA ASP A 268 20.48 11.88 -6.95
C ASP A 268 19.85 13.20 -6.47
N ALA A 269 19.63 14.15 -7.37
CA ALA A 269 19.02 15.45 -7.04
C ALA A 269 17.56 15.35 -6.55
N PHE A 270 16.84 14.28 -6.89
CA PHE A 270 15.39 14.15 -6.71
C PHE A 270 14.96 12.95 -5.85
N HIS A 271 15.77 11.90 -5.77
CA HIS A 271 15.42 10.62 -5.17
C HIS A 271 16.55 10.04 -4.31
N TYR A 272 16.12 9.29 -3.30
CA TYR A 272 16.93 8.29 -2.60
C TYR A 272 16.66 6.91 -3.21
N TYR A 273 17.70 6.10 -3.41
CA TYR A 273 17.60 4.75 -3.98
C TYR A 273 17.98 3.71 -2.93
N PHE A 274 17.21 2.63 -2.90
CA PHE A 274 17.32 1.57 -1.91
C PHE A 274 17.26 0.20 -2.58
N GLU A 275 17.83 -0.79 -1.90
CA GLU A 275 17.63 -2.20 -2.17
C GLU A 275 17.15 -2.91 -0.91
N ALA A 276 16.26 -3.89 -1.07
CA ALA A 276 15.79 -4.73 0.02
C ALA A 276 15.80 -6.20 -0.38
N GLU A 277 16.37 -7.04 0.47
CA GLU A 277 16.31 -8.49 0.29
C GLU A 277 14.98 -9.04 0.80
N THR A 278 14.36 -9.94 0.04
CA THR A 278 13.04 -10.48 0.39
C THR A 278 13.00 -12.00 0.25
N PRO A 279 12.36 -12.72 1.21
CA PRO A 279 12.19 -14.17 1.11
C PRO A 279 11.13 -14.57 0.07
N GLY A 280 10.42 -13.61 -0.51
CA GLY A 280 9.48 -13.86 -1.59
C GLY A 280 8.56 -12.69 -1.85
N PHE A 281 7.65 -12.85 -2.79
CA PHE A 281 6.79 -11.76 -3.26
C PHE A 281 5.40 -11.79 -2.61
N SER A 282 4.85 -10.60 -2.38
CA SER A 282 3.55 -10.35 -1.75
C SER A 282 3.18 -8.86 -1.91
N ILE A 283 2.34 -8.36 -1.01
CA ILE A 283 2.13 -6.94 -0.79
C ILE A 283 3.30 -6.41 0.06
N PHE A 284 3.81 -5.24 -0.32
CA PHE A 284 4.88 -4.54 0.35
C PHE A 284 4.44 -3.13 0.76
N ALA A 285 5.16 -2.55 1.71
CA ALA A 285 5.00 -1.16 2.12
C ALA A 285 6.38 -0.52 2.23
N ILE A 286 6.57 0.62 1.58
CA ILE A 286 7.71 1.49 1.85
C ILE A 286 7.31 2.38 3.01
N VAL A 287 8.09 2.33 4.10
CA VAL A 287 7.81 3.09 5.32
C VAL A 287 9.05 3.84 5.76
N GLY A 288 8.86 4.95 6.47
CA GLY A 288 9.96 5.72 7.06
C GLY A 288 9.44 6.79 8.01
N GLN A 289 10.32 7.40 8.78
CA GLN A 289 9.98 8.57 9.59
C GLN A 289 9.91 9.79 8.67
N LYS A 290 8.86 10.62 8.80
CA LYS A 290 8.83 11.94 8.16
C LYS A 290 9.54 12.94 9.05
N LYS A 291 10.41 13.76 8.47
CA LYS A 291 11.02 14.88 9.19
C LYS A 291 9.88 15.81 9.62
N ALA A 292 9.82 16.13 10.91
CA ALA A 292 8.92 17.17 11.38
C ALA A 292 9.22 18.44 10.58
N ALA A 293 8.18 19.04 9.98
CA ALA A 293 8.35 20.34 9.36
C ALA A 293 8.95 21.27 10.41
N GLU A 294 10.18 21.72 10.18
CA GLU A 294 10.77 22.77 10.98
C GLU A 294 9.82 23.95 10.85
N ALA A 295 9.10 24.26 11.93
CA ALA A 295 8.26 25.44 11.98
C ALA A 295 9.15 26.60 11.57
N ALA A 296 8.78 27.28 10.49
CA ALA A 296 9.45 28.52 10.10
C ALA A 296 9.61 29.38 11.36
N PRO A 297 10.77 30.04 11.57
CA PRO A 297 10.92 30.97 12.68
C PRO A 297 9.70 31.86 12.69
N ALA A 298 8.97 31.89 13.82
CA ALA A 298 7.93 32.87 14.01
C ALA A 298 8.58 34.23 13.71
N GLU A 299 8.08 34.94 12.69
CA GLU A 299 8.46 36.34 12.54
C GLU A 299 8.11 37.02 13.86
N GLU A 300 9.16 37.39 14.58
CA GLU A 300 9.08 38.24 15.75
C GLU A 300 8.52 39.58 15.25
N GLY A 301 7.22 39.76 15.44
CA GLY A 301 6.54 41.01 15.11
C GLY A 301 7.27 42.18 15.78
N PRO A 302 7.29 43.38 15.17
CA PRO A 302 8.08 44.49 15.63
C PRO A 302 7.76 44.84 17.10
N PRO A 303 8.77 45.26 17.89
CA PRO A 303 8.64 45.48 19.31
C PRO A 303 7.62 46.58 19.60
N VAL A 304 6.59 46.27 20.39
CA VAL A 304 5.69 47.26 20.95
C VAL A 304 6.47 48.09 21.99
N PRO A 305 6.51 49.43 21.90
CA PRO A 305 7.26 50.27 22.83
C PRO A 305 6.67 50.24 24.25
N PRO A 306 7.49 50.47 25.29
CA PRO A 306 7.10 50.31 26.69
C PRO A 306 6.17 51.45 27.15
N ALA A 307 4.98 51.10 27.62
CA ALA A 307 4.15 52.00 28.43
C ALA A 307 4.49 51.80 29.91
N VAL A 308 5.01 52.86 30.53
CA VAL A 308 5.39 52.93 31.94
C VAL A 308 4.19 53.36 32.79
N GLY A 309 3.96 52.64 33.89
CA GLY A 309 3.54 53.22 35.18
C GLY A 309 2.13 52.92 35.67
N ALA A 310 2.00 51.99 36.63
CA ALA A 310 1.63 52.28 38.03
C ALA A 310 1.42 50.97 38.85
N GLU A 311 2.03 50.94 40.06
CA GLU A 311 1.91 49.96 41.16
C GLU A 311 0.44 49.65 41.57
N ALA A 312 0.05 48.58 42.27
CA ALA A 312 0.69 47.85 43.37
C ALA A 312 0.10 46.42 43.59
N ILE A 313 0.90 45.59 44.28
CA ILE A 313 0.73 44.21 44.82
C ILE A 313 -0.04 44.33 46.19
N PRO A 314 -0.60 43.30 46.90
CA PRO A 314 -0.27 41.85 46.97
C PRO A 314 -1.51 40.93 47.09
N GLU A 315 -1.52 39.61 47.31
CA GLU A 315 -0.59 38.51 47.59
C GLU A 315 -1.43 37.21 47.36
N GLY A 316 -0.82 36.08 46.99
CA GLY A 316 -1.54 34.81 46.89
C GLY A 316 -0.73 33.70 46.21
N VAL A 317 0.16 33.08 46.99
CA VAL A 317 1.06 31.99 46.59
C VAL A 317 0.38 30.63 46.79
N GLU A 318 0.43 29.78 45.76
CA GLU A 318 0.65 28.32 45.78
C GLU A 318 0.71 27.87 44.31
N GLY A 319 1.72 27.19 43.76
CA GLY A 319 2.73 26.30 44.33
C GLY A 319 2.68 24.98 43.53
N GLY A 320 3.44 24.88 42.43
CA GLY A 320 3.51 23.68 41.60
C GLY A 320 4.75 23.65 40.71
N GLU A 321 5.84 23.09 41.23
CA GLU A 321 7.15 22.96 40.59
C GLU A 321 7.13 22.13 39.29
N LYS A 322 7.78 22.65 38.23
CA LYS A 322 8.39 21.82 37.17
C LYS A 322 9.87 22.17 37.12
N LYS A 323 10.73 21.16 37.40
CA LYS A 323 12.18 21.28 37.32
C LYS A 323 12.61 21.58 35.88
N GLN A 324 13.00 22.83 35.63
CA GLN A 324 13.65 23.28 34.42
C GLN A 324 15.15 22.99 34.56
N VAL A 325 15.68 22.07 33.75
CA VAL A 325 17.11 21.75 33.74
C VAL A 325 17.85 22.93 33.11
N SER A 326 18.74 23.55 33.90
CA SER A 326 19.52 24.72 33.54
C SER A 326 20.39 24.47 32.30
N ILE A 327 20.14 25.25 31.24
CA ILE A 327 20.85 25.23 29.94
C ILE A 327 22.39 25.40 30.10
N TRP A 328 22.86 25.95 31.21
CA TRP A 328 24.29 26.06 31.54
C TRP A 328 24.99 24.71 31.78
N ILE A 329 24.27 23.65 32.18
CA ILE A 329 24.86 22.32 32.44
C ILE A 329 25.22 21.62 31.12
N ILE A 330 24.48 21.89 30.03
CA ILE A 330 24.75 21.30 28.70
C ILE A 330 25.98 21.95 28.07
N ALA A 331 26.21 23.25 28.29
CA ALA A 331 27.37 23.97 27.78
C ALA A 331 28.70 23.51 28.42
N ALA A 332 28.71 23.17 29.72
CA ALA A 332 29.91 22.68 30.40
C ALA A 332 30.30 21.25 29.97
N GLY A 333 29.32 20.39 29.68
CA GLY A 333 29.55 19.03 29.18
C GLY A 333 30.18 18.98 27.79
N ILE A 334 29.77 19.88 26.89
CA ILE A 334 30.30 19.95 25.52
C ILE A 334 31.76 20.43 25.53
N ALA A 335 32.13 21.40 26.37
CA ALA A 335 33.51 21.89 26.48
C ALA A 335 34.49 20.80 26.97
N ALA A 336 34.06 19.92 27.89
CA ALA A 336 34.89 18.82 28.39
C ALA A 336 35.14 17.74 27.31
N ILE A 337 34.14 17.44 26.48
CA ILE A 337 34.27 16.45 25.39
C ILE A 337 35.21 16.97 24.30
N PHE A 338 35.17 18.27 23.98
CA PHE A 338 36.11 18.87 23.03
C PHE A 338 37.56 18.86 23.55
N LEU A 339 37.78 19.10 24.86
CA LEU A 339 39.11 19.01 25.48
C LEU A 339 39.67 17.57 25.47
N ILE A 340 38.83 16.57 25.75
CA ILE A 340 39.22 15.16 25.72
C ILE A 340 39.52 14.71 24.27
N GLY A 341 38.69 15.10 23.30
CA GLY A 341 38.93 14.83 21.89
C GLY A 341 40.22 15.46 21.35
N TRP A 342 40.54 16.68 21.79
CA TRP A 342 41.78 17.36 21.41
C TRP A 342 43.04 16.66 21.98
N LEU A 343 42.99 16.18 23.23
CA LEU A 343 44.09 15.44 23.85
C LEU A 343 44.32 14.06 23.20
N ILE A 344 43.25 13.36 22.80
CA ILE A 344 43.34 12.07 22.10
C ILE A 344 43.87 12.26 20.66
N GLY A 345 43.48 13.36 19.99
CA GLY A 345 43.96 13.70 18.65
C GLY A 345 45.45 14.02 18.60
N LYS A 346 46.00 14.63 19.66
CA LYS A 346 47.43 14.95 19.73
C LYS A 346 48.30 13.69 19.85
N LYS A 347 47.83 12.66 20.58
CA LYS A 347 48.57 11.41 20.82
C LYS A 347 48.66 10.49 19.59
N LYS A 348 47.80 10.68 18.58
CA LYS A 348 47.80 9.88 17.34
C LYS A 348 48.74 10.41 16.25
N LYS A 349 49.20 11.67 16.34
CA LYS A 349 50.13 12.24 15.35
C LYS A 349 51.59 11.82 15.57
N ASP A 350 51.94 11.42 16.77
CA ASP A 350 53.33 11.08 17.13
C ASP A 350 53.71 9.60 16.90
N ASN A 351 52.78 8.76 16.40
CA ASN A 351 53.01 7.31 16.29
C ASN A 351 52.75 6.72 14.89
N ARG A 352 53.13 7.46 13.84
CA ARG A 352 53.22 6.88 12.48
C ARG A 352 54.69 6.51 12.20
N PRO A 353 55.04 5.23 12.06
CA PRO A 353 56.37 4.83 11.65
C PRO A 353 56.58 5.15 10.16
N PHE A 354 57.77 5.63 9.82
CA PHE A 354 58.36 5.40 8.50
C PHE A 354 58.88 3.97 8.44
#